data_AF-A0A4S9Y668-F1
#
_entry.id   AF-A0A4S9Y668-F1
#
_cell.length_a   1.000
_cell.length_b   1.000
_cell.length_c   1.000
_cell.angle_alpha   90.00
_cell.angle_beta   90.00
_cell.angle_gamma   90.00
#
_symmetry.space_group_name_H-M   'P 1'
#
loop_
_entity.id
_entity.type
_entity.pdbx_description
1 polymer ?
#
loop_
_entity_poly.entity_id
_entity_poly.type
_entity_poly.pdbx_seq_one_letter_code
_entity_poly.pdbx_strand_id
1 'polypeptide(L)'
;MKFFSAAAALLAAVPFTNAYWKGFNIAANNPDGSCKTQAQWASAFQKLSSLPGHFTSVRLYASSDCNTLALAVPAALSTGTQLLVGVWAEDAAHFKAEKDALESAIKRYGQDWIIAISVGSEDLYRKDTNPGALAQKIYDVRGMVRAMGVKKEVGHVDTWTAWVDGANTEVIKASDFIGLDAYPYFEGSSIENASNTFWSAINKVRNVVDKVSPGKWVWVTETGWPVSGPNYGNGVASVKNAQTFWKQVACAAFKQIHIFWYVHQDYQESPSFGVIDRNGKAIYDIQNC
;
A
#
# COMPACT_ATOMS: atom_id res chain seq x y z
N MET A 1 -39.80 41.87 35.68
CA MET A 1 -38.50 41.21 35.40
C MET A 1 -38.79 39.80 34.91
N LYS A 2 -38.61 39.52 33.61
CA LYS A 2 -38.68 38.16 33.06
C LYS A 2 -37.26 37.74 32.72
N PHE A 3 -36.71 36.81 33.48
CA PHE A 3 -35.42 36.20 33.20
C PHE A 3 -35.59 35.18 32.08
N PHE A 4 -34.92 35.41 30.95
CA PHE A 4 -34.73 34.39 29.92
C PHE A 4 -33.48 33.57 30.28
N SER A 5 -33.67 32.31 30.66
CA SER A 5 -32.58 31.34 30.76
C SER A 5 -32.21 30.86 29.36
N ALA A 6 -31.04 31.26 28.87
CA ALA A 6 -30.45 30.67 27.67
C ALA A 6 -29.78 29.34 28.04
N ALA A 7 -30.35 28.23 27.59
CA ALA A 7 -29.71 26.92 27.68
C ALA A 7 -28.64 26.85 26.57
N ALA A 8 -27.37 26.83 26.96
CA ALA A 8 -26.25 26.56 26.06
C ALA A 8 -26.20 25.04 25.78
N ALA A 9 -26.57 24.63 24.57
CA ALA A 9 -26.34 23.27 24.10
C ALA A 9 -24.85 23.09 23.77
N LEU A 10 -24.11 22.37 24.62
CA LEU A 10 -22.79 21.84 24.26
C LEU A 10 -22.98 20.75 23.19
N LEU A 11 -22.69 21.08 21.93
CA LEU A 11 -22.46 20.08 20.89
C LEU A 11 -21.15 19.36 21.20
N ALA A 12 -21.25 18.14 21.73
CA ALA A 12 -20.10 17.25 21.82
C ALA A 12 -19.63 16.92 20.39
N ALA A 13 -18.44 17.40 20.02
CA ALA A 13 -17.78 16.98 18.79
C ALA A 13 -17.40 15.50 18.97
N VAL A 14 -18.14 14.60 18.33
CA VAL A 14 -17.73 13.21 18.20
C VAL A 14 -16.46 13.23 17.33
N PRO A 15 -15.30 12.76 17.81
CA PRO A 15 -14.14 12.65 16.95
C PRO A 15 -14.48 11.67 15.85
N PHE A 16 -14.52 12.13 14.60
CA PHE A 16 -14.48 11.25 13.45
C PHE A 16 -13.15 10.50 13.54
N THR A 17 -13.18 9.26 14.02
CA THR A 17 -12.05 8.36 13.83
C THR A 17 -11.93 8.15 12.33
N ASN A 18 -10.98 8.81 11.68
CA ASN A 18 -10.67 8.53 10.28
C ASN A 18 -10.33 7.04 10.20
N ALA A 19 -11.14 6.29 9.46
CA ALA A 19 -10.86 4.88 9.21
C ALA A 19 -9.54 4.77 8.44
N TYR A 20 -8.64 3.90 8.89
CA TYR A 20 -7.42 3.60 8.15
C TYR A 20 -7.75 2.79 6.90
N TRP A 21 -7.19 3.18 5.75
CA TRP A 21 -7.10 2.31 4.57
C TRP A 21 -6.54 0.93 4.93
N LYS A 22 -7.30 -0.10 4.57
CA LYS A 22 -6.90 -1.50 4.68
C LYS A 22 -7.18 -2.19 3.36
N GLY A 23 -6.17 -2.84 2.80
CA GLY A 23 -6.25 -3.36 1.44
C GLY A 23 -5.28 -4.47 1.16
N PHE A 24 -5.21 -4.86 -0.11
CA PHE A 24 -4.26 -5.84 -0.61
C PHE A 24 -3.49 -5.26 -1.79
N ASN A 25 -2.27 -5.75 -1.99
CA ASN A 25 -1.56 -5.56 -3.23
C ASN A 25 -2.12 -6.54 -4.29
N ILE A 26 -2.19 -6.10 -5.55
CA ILE A 26 -2.60 -6.95 -6.68
C ILE A 26 -1.64 -6.77 -7.85
N ALA A 27 -1.09 -7.88 -8.33
CA ALA A 27 -0.28 -7.93 -9.55
C ALA A 27 -1.14 -7.74 -10.81
N ALA A 28 -0.57 -7.11 -11.84
CA ALA A 28 -1.25 -6.91 -13.12
C ALA A 28 -1.33 -8.17 -13.99
N ASN A 29 -0.49 -9.17 -13.70
CA ASN A 29 -0.41 -10.41 -14.45
C ASN A 29 -1.29 -11.52 -13.85
N ASN A 30 -1.70 -12.43 -14.71
CA ASN A 30 -2.31 -13.71 -14.39
C ASN A 30 -1.20 -14.76 -14.09
N PRO A 31 -1.56 -15.93 -13.54
CA PRO A 31 -0.57 -16.98 -13.24
C PRO A 31 0.25 -17.45 -14.45
N ASP A 32 -0.29 -17.29 -15.66
CA ASP A 32 0.36 -17.64 -16.92
C ASP A 32 1.20 -16.49 -17.52
N GLY A 33 1.36 -15.39 -16.78
CA GLY A 33 2.07 -14.18 -17.21
C GLY A 33 1.23 -13.24 -18.08
N SER A 34 0.05 -13.65 -18.55
CA SER A 34 -0.81 -12.77 -19.35
C SER A 34 -1.32 -11.57 -18.55
N CYS A 35 -1.57 -10.44 -19.21
CA CYS A 35 -2.12 -9.26 -18.55
C CYS A 35 -3.59 -9.46 -18.18
N LYS A 36 -3.99 -8.97 -16.99
CA LYS A 36 -5.39 -9.00 -16.55
C LYS A 36 -6.26 -8.13 -17.46
N THR A 37 -7.38 -8.70 -17.91
CA THR A 37 -8.47 -7.95 -18.55
C THR A 37 -9.23 -7.11 -17.53
N GLN A 38 -10.00 -6.12 -17.98
CA GLN A 38 -10.89 -5.34 -17.10
C GLN A 38 -11.86 -6.23 -16.30
N ALA A 39 -12.39 -7.31 -16.91
CA ALA A 39 -13.27 -8.24 -16.21
C ALA A 39 -12.54 -9.01 -15.09
N GLN A 40 -11.28 -9.39 -15.31
CA GLN A 40 -10.45 -10.03 -14.28
C GLN A 40 -10.10 -9.07 -13.14
N TRP A 41 -9.82 -7.79 -13.44
CA TRP A 41 -9.68 -6.76 -12.42
C TRP A 41 -10.96 -6.61 -11.58
N ALA A 42 -12.11 -6.47 -12.23
CA ALA A 42 -13.40 -6.34 -11.54
C ALA A 42 -13.70 -7.56 -10.66
N SER A 43 -13.43 -8.77 -11.17
CA SER A 43 -13.59 -10.00 -10.40
C SER A 43 -12.69 -10.06 -9.17
N ALA A 44 -11.43 -9.61 -9.28
CA ALA A 44 -10.51 -9.57 -8.14
C ALA A 44 -10.98 -8.55 -7.08
N PHE A 45 -11.42 -7.37 -7.51
CA PHE A 45 -11.95 -6.33 -6.62
C PHE A 45 -13.24 -6.77 -5.92
N GLN A 46 -14.18 -7.35 -6.65
CA GLN A 46 -15.41 -7.92 -6.07
C GLN A 46 -15.07 -9.01 -5.06
N LYS A 47 -14.11 -9.88 -5.38
CA LYS A 47 -13.68 -10.92 -4.46
C LYS A 47 -13.18 -10.33 -3.14
N LEU A 48 -12.27 -9.35 -3.18
CA LEU A 48 -11.76 -8.67 -1.98
C LEU A 48 -12.87 -7.99 -1.18
N SER A 49 -13.81 -7.32 -1.84
CA SER A 49 -14.95 -6.67 -1.18
C SER A 49 -15.90 -7.67 -0.49
N SER A 50 -15.98 -8.90 -1.02
CA SER A 50 -16.83 -9.98 -0.49
C SER A 50 -16.21 -10.73 0.69
N LEU A 51 -14.92 -10.51 0.99
CA LEU A 51 -14.29 -11.08 2.18
C LEU A 51 -14.85 -10.40 3.44
N PRO A 52 -14.88 -11.08 4.60
CA PRO A 52 -15.45 -10.51 5.84
C PRO A 52 -14.83 -9.18 6.29
N GLY A 53 -13.59 -8.90 5.91
CA GLY A 53 -12.94 -7.61 6.18
C GLY A 53 -13.43 -6.45 5.31
N HIS A 54 -14.24 -6.71 4.29
CA HIS A 54 -14.76 -5.75 3.30
C HIS A 54 -13.67 -4.85 2.71
N PHE A 55 -12.72 -5.46 2.01
CA PHE A 55 -11.56 -4.75 1.47
C PHE A 55 -11.92 -4.09 0.14
N THR A 56 -12.04 -2.76 0.15
CA THR A 56 -12.32 -1.92 -1.03
C THR A 56 -11.15 -1.00 -1.38
N SER A 57 -9.96 -1.33 -0.89
CA SER A 57 -8.71 -0.60 -1.17
C SER A 57 -7.68 -1.56 -1.74
N VAL A 58 -7.03 -1.17 -2.83
CA VAL A 58 -6.02 -1.98 -3.51
C VAL A 58 -4.79 -1.15 -3.83
N ARG A 59 -3.59 -1.71 -3.64
CA ARG A 59 -2.35 -1.15 -4.18
C ARG A 59 -2.01 -1.81 -5.50
N LEU A 60 -1.69 -0.98 -6.48
CA LEU A 60 -1.18 -1.36 -7.79
C LEU A 60 0.31 -1.01 -7.86
N TYR A 61 1.10 -1.82 -8.55
CA TYR A 61 2.55 -1.64 -8.65
C TYR A 61 2.97 -0.71 -9.78
N ALA A 62 2.22 -0.71 -10.88
CA ALA A 62 2.54 0.03 -12.10
C ALA A 62 1.28 0.69 -12.67
N SER A 63 1.50 1.74 -13.43
CA SER A 63 0.45 2.52 -14.08
C SER A 63 0.22 2.09 -15.52
N SER A 64 1.29 1.85 -16.27
CA SER A 64 1.29 1.58 -17.71
C SER A 64 1.46 0.10 -18.06
N ASP A 65 2.23 -0.65 -17.26
CA ASP A 65 2.45 -2.08 -17.51
C ASP A 65 1.15 -2.83 -17.60
N CYS A 66 1.04 -3.75 -18.57
CA CYS A 66 -0.19 -4.49 -18.82
C CYS A 66 -1.44 -3.61 -19.05
N ASN A 67 -1.27 -2.34 -19.45
CA ASN A 67 -2.35 -1.35 -19.52
C ASN A 67 -3.09 -1.19 -18.18
N THR A 68 -2.36 -1.29 -17.06
CA THR A 68 -2.95 -1.44 -15.72
C THR A 68 -4.00 -0.39 -15.43
N LEU A 69 -3.70 0.92 -15.48
CA LEU A 69 -4.73 1.92 -15.16
C LEU A 69 -5.86 2.00 -16.19
N ALA A 70 -5.58 1.71 -17.47
CA ALA A 70 -6.62 1.72 -18.50
C ALA A 70 -7.70 0.65 -18.24
N LEU A 71 -7.33 -0.47 -17.61
CA LEU A 71 -8.22 -1.60 -17.30
C LEU A 71 -8.69 -1.61 -15.83
N ALA A 72 -7.83 -1.27 -14.88
CA ALA A 72 -8.12 -1.31 -13.46
C ALA A 72 -9.00 -0.15 -12.99
N VAL A 73 -8.82 1.07 -13.53
CA VAL A 73 -9.65 2.23 -13.12
C VAL A 73 -11.14 2.02 -13.43
N PRO A 74 -11.58 1.65 -14.65
CA PRO A 74 -13.00 1.38 -14.89
C PRO A 74 -13.54 0.19 -14.07
N ALA A 75 -12.71 -0.82 -13.78
CA ALA A 75 -13.08 -1.90 -12.86
C ALA A 75 -13.21 -1.42 -11.40
N ALA A 76 -12.37 -0.49 -10.96
CA ALA A 76 -12.41 0.07 -9.63
C ALA A 76 -13.68 0.90 -9.42
N LEU A 77 -14.01 1.75 -10.40
CA LEU A 77 -15.25 2.52 -10.42
C LEU A 77 -16.51 1.64 -10.37
N SER A 78 -16.55 0.55 -11.14
CA SER A 78 -17.72 -0.34 -11.18
C SER A 78 -17.90 -1.18 -9.91
N THR A 79 -16.85 -1.29 -9.09
CA THR A 79 -16.86 -2.12 -7.86
C THR A 79 -16.76 -1.30 -6.58
N GLY A 80 -16.67 0.03 -6.68
CA GLY A 80 -16.45 0.91 -5.52
C GLY A 80 -15.07 0.75 -4.87
N THR A 81 -14.08 0.25 -5.62
CA THR A 81 -12.71 0.08 -5.14
C THR A 81 -11.92 1.37 -5.32
N GLN A 82 -11.04 1.69 -4.36
CA GLN A 82 -10.10 2.79 -4.46
C GLN A 82 -8.66 2.26 -4.54
N LEU A 83 -7.79 3.01 -5.23
CA LEU A 83 -6.48 2.54 -5.68
C LEU A 83 -5.35 3.41 -5.09
N LEU A 84 -4.40 2.77 -4.41
CA LEU A 84 -3.05 3.31 -4.23
C LEU A 84 -2.25 2.99 -5.49
N VAL A 85 -1.89 4.03 -6.23
CA VAL A 85 -1.32 3.90 -7.58
C VAL A 85 0.20 3.88 -7.54
N GLY A 86 0.82 2.84 -8.12
CA GLY A 86 2.25 2.78 -8.38
C GLY A 86 2.63 3.43 -9.71
N VAL A 87 3.70 4.21 -9.69
CA VAL A 87 4.37 4.81 -10.85
C VAL A 87 5.82 4.34 -10.79
N TRP A 88 6.24 3.45 -11.69
CA TRP A 88 7.63 2.96 -11.73
C TRP A 88 8.62 4.08 -12.04
N ALA A 89 9.72 4.14 -11.28
CA ALA A 89 10.63 5.28 -11.25
C ALA A 89 12.04 4.95 -11.74
N GLU A 90 12.25 3.88 -12.51
CA GLU A 90 13.61 3.44 -12.91
C GLU A 90 14.05 4.11 -14.21
N ASP A 91 13.68 3.58 -15.38
CA ASP A 91 14.11 4.14 -16.66
C ASP A 91 13.22 5.30 -17.15
N ALA A 92 13.81 6.21 -17.96
CA ALA A 92 13.14 7.44 -18.37
C ALA A 92 11.97 7.20 -19.34
N ALA A 93 12.06 6.18 -20.20
CA ALA A 93 11.01 5.90 -21.18
C ALA A 93 9.79 5.26 -20.51
N HIS A 94 10.03 4.30 -19.60
CA HIS A 94 9.01 3.68 -18.79
C HIS A 94 8.40 4.65 -17.79
N PHE A 95 9.19 5.45 -17.08
CA PHE A 95 8.66 6.49 -16.19
C PHE A 95 7.75 7.47 -16.94
N LYS A 96 8.10 7.82 -18.19
CA LYS A 96 7.22 8.61 -19.05
C LYS A 96 5.92 7.85 -19.35
N ALA A 97 5.97 6.59 -19.73
CA ALA A 97 4.78 5.77 -20.01
C ALA A 97 3.87 5.65 -18.77
N GLU A 98 4.45 5.45 -17.58
CA GLU A 98 3.75 5.39 -16.31
C GLU A 98 3.00 6.70 -16.01
N LYS A 99 3.67 7.85 -16.21
CA LYS A 99 3.06 9.17 -16.08
C LYS A 99 1.95 9.42 -17.10
N ASP A 100 2.19 9.09 -18.37
CA ASP A 100 1.21 9.25 -19.45
C ASP A 100 -0.06 8.41 -19.16
N ALA A 101 0.10 7.19 -18.62
CA ALA A 101 -1.02 6.34 -18.23
C ALA A 101 -1.81 6.92 -17.05
N LEU A 102 -1.13 7.42 -16.02
CA LEU A 102 -1.75 8.10 -14.88
C LEU A 102 -2.51 9.37 -15.32
N GLU A 103 -1.87 10.23 -16.10
CA GLU A 103 -2.47 11.44 -16.64
C GLU A 103 -3.71 11.11 -17.49
N SER A 104 -3.62 10.10 -18.36
CA SER A 104 -4.74 9.67 -19.19
C SER A 104 -5.92 9.15 -18.36
N ALA A 105 -5.66 8.37 -17.33
CA ALA A 105 -6.69 7.87 -16.42
C ALA A 105 -7.37 9.00 -15.64
N ILE A 106 -6.59 9.97 -15.12
CA ILE A 106 -7.14 11.12 -14.40
C ILE A 106 -7.98 12.00 -15.33
N LYS A 107 -7.51 12.30 -16.55
CA LYS A 107 -8.29 13.08 -17.54
C LYS A 107 -9.62 12.43 -17.87
N ARG A 108 -9.64 11.10 -17.96
CA ARG A 108 -10.82 10.34 -18.37
C ARG A 108 -11.84 10.12 -17.25
N TYR A 109 -11.37 9.88 -16.03
CA TYR A 109 -12.20 9.37 -14.93
C TYR A 109 -12.21 10.27 -13.68
N GLY A 110 -11.49 11.39 -13.69
CA GLY A 110 -11.30 12.22 -12.51
C GLY A 110 -10.31 11.57 -11.51
N GLN A 111 -10.37 11.98 -10.25
CA GLN A 111 -9.38 11.59 -9.22
C GLN A 111 -9.94 10.78 -8.04
N ASP A 112 -11.26 10.61 -7.94
CA ASP A 112 -11.88 10.10 -6.69
C ASP A 112 -11.57 8.63 -6.41
N TRP A 113 -11.23 7.87 -7.46
CA TRP A 113 -10.76 6.50 -7.37
C TRP A 113 -9.35 6.37 -6.78
N ILE A 114 -8.58 7.47 -6.68
CA ILE A 114 -7.20 7.46 -6.17
C ILE A 114 -7.21 7.62 -4.64
N ILE A 115 -6.49 6.76 -3.94
CA ILE A 115 -6.15 6.89 -2.52
C ILE A 115 -4.95 7.84 -2.40
N ALA A 116 -3.81 7.42 -2.95
CA ALA A 116 -2.56 8.17 -3.05
C ALA A 116 -1.74 7.60 -4.23
N ILE A 117 -0.59 8.21 -4.52
CA ILE A 117 0.30 7.83 -5.63
C ILE A 117 1.70 7.58 -5.08
N SER A 118 2.23 6.37 -5.24
CA SER A 118 3.61 6.02 -4.93
C SER A 118 4.48 6.09 -6.20
N VAL A 119 5.58 6.84 -6.13
CA VAL A 119 6.60 6.94 -7.18
C VAL A 119 7.76 6.06 -6.78
N GLY A 120 7.94 4.94 -7.47
CA GLY A 120 8.93 3.92 -7.13
C GLY A 120 8.51 2.98 -5.98
N SER A 121 9.24 1.88 -5.86
CA SER A 121 9.14 0.87 -4.80
C SER A 121 10.52 0.23 -4.60
N GLU A 122 11.09 0.42 -3.41
CA GLU A 122 12.40 -0.13 -3.00
C GLU A 122 13.61 0.31 -3.85
N ASP A 123 13.49 1.43 -4.59
CA ASP A 123 14.57 1.96 -5.44
C ASP A 123 15.83 2.31 -4.63
N LEU A 124 15.69 2.77 -3.37
CA LEU A 124 16.81 3.13 -2.51
C LEU A 124 17.44 1.90 -1.86
N TYR A 125 16.61 0.94 -1.43
CA TYR A 125 17.08 -0.36 -0.93
C TYR A 125 17.93 -1.09 -1.97
N ARG A 126 17.46 -1.14 -3.23
CA ARG A 126 18.20 -1.76 -4.34
C ARG A 126 19.36 -0.92 -4.84
N LYS A 127 19.41 0.37 -4.50
CA LYS A 127 20.41 1.36 -4.97
C LYS A 127 20.35 1.56 -6.49
N ASP A 128 19.17 1.39 -7.08
CA ASP A 128 18.95 1.59 -8.52
C ASP A 128 19.00 3.08 -8.89
N THR A 129 18.75 3.95 -7.90
CA THR A 129 18.86 5.40 -8.06
C THR A 129 19.44 6.05 -6.81
N ASN A 130 19.88 7.30 -6.94
CA ASN A 130 20.27 8.10 -5.78
C ASN A 130 19.08 8.90 -5.23
N PRO A 131 19.10 9.29 -3.95
CA PRO A 131 17.90 9.80 -3.30
C PRO A 131 17.45 11.16 -3.88
N GLY A 132 18.38 11.98 -4.36
CA GLY A 132 18.10 13.27 -4.99
C GLY A 132 17.39 13.11 -6.33
N ALA A 133 17.84 12.17 -7.15
CA ALA A 133 17.17 11.84 -8.42
C ALA A 133 15.74 11.32 -8.19
N LEU A 134 15.54 10.45 -7.20
CA LEU A 134 14.22 9.96 -6.83
C LEU A 134 13.32 11.08 -6.30
N ALA A 135 13.85 11.96 -5.44
CA ALA A 135 13.12 13.14 -4.96
C ALA A 135 12.62 14.03 -6.11
N GLN A 136 13.43 14.20 -7.17
CA GLN A 136 12.98 14.92 -8.37
C GLN A 136 11.84 14.21 -9.11
N LYS A 137 11.87 12.87 -9.21
CA LYS A 137 10.75 12.10 -9.80
C LYS A 137 9.45 12.25 -8.99
N ILE A 138 9.54 12.27 -7.66
CA ILE A 138 8.40 12.54 -6.78
C ILE A 138 7.84 13.95 -7.03
N TYR A 139 8.71 14.97 -7.11
CA TYR A 139 8.30 16.34 -7.41
C TYR A 139 7.68 16.48 -8.80
N ASP A 140 8.21 15.79 -9.79
CA ASP A 140 7.69 15.78 -11.16
C ASP A 140 6.26 15.21 -11.21
N VAL A 141 6.05 14.00 -10.65
CA VAL A 141 4.71 13.39 -10.59
C VAL A 141 3.75 14.28 -9.80
N ARG A 142 4.18 14.83 -8.65
CA ARG A 142 3.36 15.74 -7.85
C ARG A 142 3.00 17.00 -8.62
N GLY A 143 3.96 17.63 -9.30
CA GLY A 143 3.73 18.81 -10.13
C GLY A 143 2.73 18.53 -11.25
N MET A 144 2.90 17.42 -11.96
CA MET A 144 1.99 16.97 -13.02
C MET A 144 0.55 16.82 -12.51
N VAL A 145 0.33 16.05 -11.44
CA VAL A 145 -1.05 15.81 -10.96
C VAL A 145 -1.66 17.08 -10.34
N ARG A 146 -0.86 17.93 -9.68
CA ARG A 146 -1.35 19.21 -9.14
C ARG A 146 -1.74 20.18 -10.26
N ALA A 147 -1.03 20.21 -11.38
CA ALA A 147 -1.40 21.01 -12.56
C ALA A 147 -2.76 20.59 -13.15
N MET A 148 -3.19 19.36 -12.90
CA MET A 148 -4.52 18.84 -13.26
C MET A 148 -5.60 19.07 -12.19
N GLY A 149 -5.26 19.76 -11.08
CA GLY A 149 -6.17 19.98 -9.96
C GLY A 149 -6.33 18.77 -9.02
N VAL A 150 -5.48 17.75 -9.14
CA VAL A 150 -5.50 16.58 -8.25
C VAL A 150 -4.87 16.92 -6.91
N LYS A 151 -5.54 16.60 -5.81
CA LYS A 151 -5.10 16.89 -4.43
C LYS A 151 -4.59 15.68 -3.65
N LYS A 152 -4.48 14.52 -4.31
CA LYS A 152 -4.04 13.26 -3.70
C LYS A 152 -2.56 13.30 -3.31
N GLU A 153 -2.22 12.63 -2.22
CA GLU A 153 -0.84 12.57 -1.71
C GLU A 153 0.07 11.82 -2.70
N VAL A 154 1.31 12.29 -2.83
CA VAL A 154 2.33 11.67 -3.69
C VAL A 154 3.54 11.34 -2.82
N GLY A 155 3.95 10.08 -2.79
CA GLY A 155 5.02 9.59 -1.92
C GLY A 155 5.90 8.55 -2.60
N HIS A 156 6.72 7.88 -1.80
CA HIS A 156 7.57 6.78 -2.24
C HIS A 156 7.40 5.59 -1.29
N VAL A 157 7.66 4.39 -1.80
CA VAL A 157 7.60 3.13 -1.07
C VAL A 157 9.01 2.55 -0.96
N ASP A 158 9.46 2.24 0.25
CA ASP A 158 10.75 1.55 0.44
C ASP A 158 10.76 0.73 1.74
N THR A 159 11.79 -0.09 1.90
CA THR A 159 12.06 -0.90 3.08
C THR A 159 12.31 -0.04 4.33
N TRP A 160 12.08 -0.61 5.51
CA TRP A 160 12.39 0.09 6.76
C TRP A 160 13.87 0.49 6.87
N THR A 161 14.78 -0.32 6.32
CA THR A 161 16.23 -0.07 6.36
C THR A 161 16.62 1.12 5.49
N ALA A 162 16.02 1.27 4.31
CA ALA A 162 16.22 2.45 3.48
C ALA A 162 15.72 3.73 4.17
N TRP A 163 14.57 3.68 4.85
CA TRP A 163 14.03 4.86 5.51
C TRP A 163 14.83 5.34 6.73
N VAL A 164 15.53 4.44 7.43
CA VAL A 164 16.38 4.83 8.56
C VAL A 164 17.79 5.25 8.15
N ASP A 165 18.16 5.06 6.88
CA ASP A 165 19.41 5.59 6.34
C ASP A 165 19.30 7.11 6.14
N GLY A 166 20.15 7.85 6.86
CA GLY A 166 20.18 9.30 6.79
C GLY A 166 20.47 9.86 5.39
N ALA A 167 21.12 9.08 4.52
CA ALA A 167 21.35 9.46 3.12
C ALA A 167 20.04 9.67 2.35
N ASN A 168 18.95 9.02 2.77
CA ASN A 168 17.66 9.05 2.09
C ASN A 168 16.71 10.16 2.59
N THR A 169 17.18 11.04 3.49
CA THR A 169 16.38 12.11 4.11
C THR A 169 15.68 13.03 3.10
N GLU A 170 16.29 13.26 1.94
CA GLU A 170 15.70 14.12 0.89
C GLU A 170 14.45 13.52 0.26
N VAL A 171 14.35 12.19 0.18
CA VAL A 171 13.15 11.49 -0.30
C VAL A 171 12.02 11.65 0.71
N ILE A 172 12.32 11.52 2.02
CA ILE A 172 11.34 11.80 3.09
C ILE A 172 10.77 13.22 2.96
N LYS A 173 11.61 14.22 2.66
CA LYS A 173 11.17 15.61 2.45
C LYS A 173 10.31 15.77 1.20
N ALA A 174 10.64 15.06 0.13
CA ALA A 174 9.92 15.15 -1.13
C ALA A 174 8.51 14.55 -1.08
N SER A 175 8.34 13.45 -0.32
CA SER A 175 7.08 12.73 -0.21
C SER A 175 6.02 13.43 0.65
N ASP A 176 4.75 13.31 0.29
CA ASP A 176 3.60 13.73 1.10
C ASP A 176 3.23 12.65 2.14
N PHE A 177 3.44 11.36 1.82
CA PHE A 177 3.32 10.21 2.73
C PHE A 177 4.52 9.26 2.55
N ILE A 178 4.82 8.46 3.57
CA ILE A 178 5.89 7.44 3.53
C ILE A 178 5.26 6.06 3.39
N GLY A 179 5.56 5.36 2.30
CA GLY A 179 5.22 3.96 2.11
C GLY A 179 6.33 3.06 2.63
N LEU A 180 5.97 2.14 3.52
CA LEU A 180 6.89 1.25 4.21
C LEU A 180 6.59 -0.21 3.84
N ASP A 181 7.61 -0.88 3.34
CA ASP A 181 7.62 -2.33 3.19
C ASP A 181 8.36 -2.94 4.39
N ALA A 182 7.64 -3.77 5.15
CA ALA A 182 8.13 -4.32 6.41
C ALA A 182 7.81 -5.82 6.50
N TYR A 183 8.83 -6.65 6.31
CA TYR A 183 8.70 -8.11 6.31
C TYR A 183 9.56 -8.73 7.42
N PRO A 184 9.01 -8.98 8.63
CA PRO A 184 9.73 -9.69 9.68
C PRO A 184 10.31 -11.03 9.26
N TYR A 185 9.68 -11.69 8.28
CA TYR A 185 10.18 -12.92 7.66
C TYR A 185 11.57 -12.73 7.03
N PHE A 186 11.76 -11.70 6.22
CA PHE A 186 13.06 -11.39 5.57
C PHE A 186 14.09 -10.79 6.55
N GLU A 187 13.69 -10.46 7.77
CA GLU A 187 14.60 -10.12 8.87
C GLU A 187 15.05 -11.37 9.66
N GLY A 188 14.59 -12.56 9.28
CA GLY A 188 14.92 -13.81 9.97
C GLY A 188 14.23 -13.99 11.33
N SER A 189 13.16 -13.24 11.59
CA SER A 189 12.39 -13.32 12.83
C SER A 189 11.62 -14.65 12.91
N SER A 190 11.44 -15.20 14.12
CA SER A 190 10.53 -16.32 14.33
C SER A 190 9.08 -15.83 14.35
N ILE A 191 8.11 -16.72 14.12
CA ILE A 191 6.69 -16.32 14.10
C ILE A 191 6.22 -15.75 15.46
N GLU A 192 6.81 -16.22 16.56
CA GLU A 192 6.51 -15.74 17.91
C GLU A 192 6.97 -14.29 18.14
N ASN A 193 8.04 -13.87 17.45
CA ASN A 193 8.61 -12.52 17.56
C ASN A 193 8.19 -11.58 16.43
N ALA A 194 7.55 -12.10 15.38
CA ALA A 194 7.25 -11.37 14.16
C ALA A 194 6.47 -10.06 14.38
N SER A 195 5.48 -10.07 15.27
CA SER A 195 4.72 -8.85 15.60
C SER A 195 5.59 -7.76 16.26
N ASN A 196 6.50 -8.14 17.16
CA ASN A 196 7.43 -7.20 17.77
C ASN A 196 8.42 -6.64 16.75
N THR A 197 8.96 -7.48 15.87
CA THR A 197 9.84 -7.06 14.76
C THR A 197 9.11 -6.06 13.85
N PHE A 198 7.87 -6.36 13.45
CA PHE A 198 7.05 -5.50 12.61
C PHE A 198 6.84 -4.10 13.22
N TRP A 199 6.35 -4.04 14.46
CA TRP A 199 6.09 -2.76 15.11
C TRP A 199 7.37 -1.99 15.44
N SER A 200 8.48 -2.69 15.71
CA SER A 200 9.80 -2.08 15.89
C SER A 200 10.26 -1.38 14.61
N ALA A 201 10.14 -2.02 13.45
CA ALA A 201 10.47 -1.43 12.16
C ALA A 201 9.65 -0.15 11.91
N ILE A 202 8.33 -0.20 12.10
CA ILE A 202 7.44 0.96 11.95
C ILE A 202 7.85 2.11 12.89
N ASN A 203 8.12 1.81 14.16
CA ASN A 203 8.48 2.83 15.14
C ASN A 203 9.83 3.48 14.83
N LYS A 204 10.81 2.72 14.32
CA LYS A 204 12.09 3.29 13.87
C LYS A 204 11.87 4.28 12.72
N VAL A 205 11.05 3.91 11.73
CA VAL A 205 10.73 4.78 10.59
C VAL A 205 9.97 6.02 11.04
N ARG A 206 8.91 5.88 11.86
CA ARG A 206 8.17 7.00 12.45
C ARG A 206 9.09 7.97 13.19
N ASN A 207 10.02 7.46 14.00
CA ASN A 207 10.98 8.30 14.74
C ASN A 207 11.91 9.12 13.82
N VAL A 208 12.32 8.57 12.67
CA VAL A 208 13.12 9.31 11.68
C VAL A 208 12.26 10.32 10.94
N VAL A 209 11.09 9.90 10.47
CA VAL A 209 10.15 10.73 9.73
C VAL A 209 9.69 11.91 10.58
N ASP A 210 9.36 11.71 11.86
CA ASP A 210 8.90 12.79 12.75
C ASP A 210 10.00 13.83 13.04
N LYS A 211 11.28 13.45 12.98
CA LYS A 211 12.40 14.41 13.11
C LYS A 211 12.58 15.25 11.85
N VAL A 212 12.27 14.70 10.69
CA VAL A 212 12.50 15.33 9.38
C VAL A 212 11.27 16.11 8.89
N SER A 213 10.08 15.55 9.11
CA SER A 213 8.79 16.05 8.64
C SER A 213 7.69 15.63 9.62
N PRO A 214 7.58 16.31 10.79
CA PRO A 214 6.63 15.98 11.85
C PRO A 214 5.19 15.78 11.35
N GLY A 215 4.53 14.74 11.83
CA GLY A 215 3.11 14.47 11.52
C GLY A 215 2.84 13.88 10.14
N LYS A 216 3.90 13.58 9.37
CA LYS A 216 3.77 12.85 8.10
C LYS A 216 3.36 11.41 8.35
N TRP A 217 2.38 10.94 7.59
CA TRP A 217 1.92 9.56 7.71
C TRP A 217 2.99 8.56 7.23
N VAL A 218 3.15 7.50 8.02
CA VAL A 218 3.86 6.27 7.61
C VAL A 218 2.81 5.18 7.40
N TRP A 219 2.73 4.66 6.19
CA TRP A 219 1.79 3.63 5.74
C TRP A 219 2.56 2.34 5.55
N VAL A 220 1.98 1.19 5.88
CA VAL A 220 2.55 -0.10 5.51
C VAL A 220 2.02 -0.44 4.12
N THR A 221 2.87 -0.35 3.10
CA THR A 221 2.50 -0.59 1.71
C THR A 221 2.69 -2.03 1.29
N GLU A 222 3.52 -2.76 2.04
CA GLU A 222 3.63 -4.20 1.98
C GLU A 222 4.04 -4.80 3.33
N THR A 223 3.39 -5.91 3.66
CA THR A 223 3.84 -6.85 4.68
C THR A 223 3.11 -8.17 4.47
N GLY A 224 3.70 -9.26 4.95
CA GLY A 224 3.09 -10.58 4.89
C GLY A 224 4.01 -11.62 5.51
N TRP A 225 3.52 -12.86 5.52
CA TRP A 225 4.31 -14.02 5.90
C TRP A 225 4.03 -15.17 4.94
N PRO A 226 5.06 -15.88 4.45
CA PRO A 226 4.86 -16.82 3.39
C PRO A 226 4.10 -18.08 3.84
N VAL A 227 3.16 -18.52 3.02
CA VAL A 227 2.36 -19.74 3.17
C VAL A 227 3.13 -20.99 2.78
N SER A 228 4.15 -20.85 1.92
CA SER A 228 5.04 -21.93 1.46
C SER A 228 6.33 -21.37 0.87
N GLY A 229 7.34 -22.23 0.69
CA GLY A 229 8.63 -21.87 0.11
C GLY A 229 9.80 -22.20 1.04
N PRO A 230 11.01 -21.70 0.74
CA PRO A 230 12.15 -21.82 1.65
C PRO A 230 11.88 -21.07 2.96
N ASN A 231 12.65 -21.39 4.00
CA ASN A 231 12.71 -20.60 5.23
C ASN A 231 13.80 -19.52 5.10
N TYR A 232 13.69 -18.45 5.88
CA TYR A 232 14.71 -17.40 5.97
C TYR A 232 15.11 -17.19 7.43
N GLY A 233 16.35 -17.53 7.80
CA GLY A 233 16.75 -17.52 9.21
C GLY A 233 15.80 -18.37 10.08
N ASN A 234 15.20 -17.78 11.12
CA ASN A 234 14.17 -18.43 11.94
C ASN A 234 12.74 -18.26 11.39
N GLY A 235 12.58 -17.54 10.29
CA GLY A 235 11.31 -17.36 9.59
C GLY A 235 10.91 -18.63 8.85
N VAL A 236 9.96 -19.38 9.42
CA VAL A 236 9.46 -20.61 8.81
C VAL A 236 8.24 -20.33 7.93
N ALA A 237 8.33 -20.62 6.63
CA ALA A 237 7.23 -20.48 5.68
C ALA A 237 6.19 -21.60 5.87
N SER A 238 4.96 -21.24 6.22
CA SER A 238 3.85 -22.19 6.34
C SER A 238 2.51 -21.48 6.43
N VAL A 239 1.44 -22.14 5.99
CA VAL A 239 0.05 -21.67 6.14
C VAL A 239 -0.27 -21.33 7.62
N LYS A 240 0.20 -22.16 8.56
CA LYS A 240 0.00 -21.95 10.00
C LYS A 240 0.66 -20.66 10.50
N ASN A 241 1.89 -20.39 10.06
CA ASN A 241 2.61 -19.18 10.47
C ASN A 241 2.04 -17.95 9.77
N ALA A 242 1.66 -18.06 8.49
CA ALA A 242 0.97 -16.97 7.78
C ALA A 242 -0.33 -16.55 8.49
N GLN A 243 -1.16 -17.51 8.91
CA GLN A 243 -2.37 -17.22 9.68
C GLN A 243 -2.06 -16.61 11.06
N THR A 244 -1.03 -17.12 11.74
CA THR A 244 -0.59 -16.55 13.03
C THR A 244 -0.15 -15.10 12.86
N PHE A 245 0.63 -14.80 11.82
CA PHE A 245 1.11 -13.46 11.52
C PHE A 245 -0.04 -12.51 11.19
N TRP A 246 -0.98 -12.94 10.34
CA TRP A 246 -2.21 -12.19 10.05
C TRP A 246 -2.96 -11.81 11.33
N LYS A 247 -3.22 -12.77 12.23
CA LYS A 247 -3.95 -12.51 13.48
C LYS A 247 -3.21 -11.57 14.42
N GLN A 248 -1.89 -11.68 14.51
CA GLN A 248 -1.06 -10.86 15.40
C GLN A 248 -0.81 -9.44 14.86
N VAL A 249 -0.76 -9.27 13.54
CA VAL A 249 -0.36 -8.01 12.90
C VAL A 249 -1.52 -7.31 12.22
N ALA A 250 -2.20 -7.96 11.26
CA ALA A 250 -3.22 -7.31 10.44
C ALA A 250 -4.35 -6.73 11.30
N CYS A 251 -4.87 -7.49 12.25
CA CYS A 251 -5.99 -7.06 13.08
C CYS A 251 -5.67 -5.84 13.97
N ALA A 252 -4.43 -5.76 14.46
CA ALA A 252 -3.96 -4.59 15.22
C ALA A 252 -3.65 -3.40 14.30
N ALA A 253 -3.07 -3.65 13.12
CA ALA A 253 -2.70 -2.64 12.15
C ALA A 253 -3.93 -1.93 11.55
N PHE A 254 -5.02 -2.65 11.25
CA PHE A 254 -6.26 -2.07 10.71
C PHE A 254 -6.88 -0.97 11.61
N LYS A 255 -6.47 -0.88 12.87
CA LYS A 255 -6.96 0.11 13.85
C LYS A 255 -5.95 1.22 14.13
N GLN A 256 -4.75 1.19 13.53
CA GLN A 256 -3.61 2.03 13.93
C GLN A 256 -2.79 2.59 12.75
N ILE A 257 -2.87 2.02 11.55
CA ILE A 257 -2.05 2.40 10.41
C ILE A 257 -2.74 2.06 9.08
N HIS A 258 -2.51 2.87 8.06
CA HIS A 258 -2.83 2.50 6.68
C HIS A 258 -2.01 1.27 6.27
N ILE A 259 -2.66 0.22 5.77
CA ILE A 259 -1.98 -1.04 5.46
C ILE A 259 -2.49 -1.69 4.18
N PHE A 260 -1.56 -2.12 3.33
CA PHE A 260 -1.80 -2.96 2.17
C PHE A 260 -1.03 -4.27 2.36
N TRP A 261 -1.78 -5.37 2.43
CA TRP A 261 -1.24 -6.69 2.71
C TRP A 261 -0.72 -7.35 1.44
N TYR A 262 0.51 -7.85 1.49
CA TYR A 262 1.12 -8.60 0.42
C TYR A 262 0.79 -10.08 0.59
N VAL A 263 0.07 -10.72 -0.34
CA VAL A 263 -0.54 -10.19 -1.58
C VAL A 263 -1.84 -10.96 -1.83
N HIS A 264 -2.78 -10.39 -2.60
CA HIS A 264 -4.03 -11.08 -2.93
C HIS A 264 -3.77 -12.49 -3.49
N GLN A 265 -2.91 -12.59 -4.50
CA GLN A 265 -2.44 -13.82 -5.12
C GLN A 265 -1.04 -13.58 -5.70
N ASP A 266 -0.17 -14.59 -5.62
CA ASP A 266 1.15 -14.63 -6.27
C ASP A 266 1.42 -15.95 -7.02
N TYR A 267 0.47 -16.89 -6.98
CA TYR A 267 0.45 -18.07 -7.82
C TYR A 267 1.61 -19.05 -7.59
N GLN A 268 2.71 -18.92 -8.34
CA GLN A 268 3.84 -19.84 -8.36
C GLN A 268 5.11 -19.26 -7.72
N GLU A 269 5.01 -18.07 -7.12
CA GLU A 269 6.15 -17.44 -6.45
C GLU A 269 6.69 -18.30 -5.30
N SER A 270 8.00 -18.19 -5.07
CA SER A 270 8.70 -18.88 -3.99
C SER A 270 9.69 -17.93 -3.32
N PRO A 271 9.49 -17.56 -2.04
CA PRO A 271 8.36 -17.99 -1.19
C PRO A 271 7.02 -17.35 -1.61
N SER A 272 5.93 -18.08 -1.43
CA SER A 272 4.56 -17.60 -1.73
C SER A 272 3.93 -17.00 -0.48
N PHE A 273 3.36 -15.81 -0.61
CA PHE A 273 2.62 -14.99 0.34
C PHE A 273 1.12 -14.88 0.05
N GLY A 274 0.66 -15.38 -1.10
CA GLY A 274 -0.73 -15.28 -1.54
C GLY A 274 -1.74 -15.68 -0.45
N VAL A 275 -2.77 -14.84 -0.27
CA VAL A 275 -3.84 -15.13 0.72
C VAL A 275 -5.01 -15.89 0.10
N ILE A 276 -5.17 -15.79 -1.22
CA ILE A 276 -6.18 -16.51 -2.01
C ILE A 276 -5.47 -17.51 -2.94
N ASP A 277 -6.00 -18.73 -3.04
CA ASP A 277 -5.49 -19.75 -3.96
C ASP A 277 -5.96 -19.52 -5.41
N ARG A 278 -5.49 -20.35 -6.34
CA ARG A 278 -5.90 -20.32 -7.75
C ARG A 278 -7.40 -20.52 -8.01
N ASN A 279 -8.12 -21.12 -7.07
CA ASN A 279 -9.56 -21.37 -7.15
C ASN A 279 -10.38 -20.24 -6.52
N GLY A 280 -9.73 -19.17 -6.05
CA GLY A 280 -10.40 -18.05 -5.40
C GLY A 280 -10.81 -18.34 -3.95
N LYS A 281 -10.21 -19.34 -3.29
CA LYS A 281 -10.47 -19.67 -1.88
C LYS A 281 -9.34 -19.13 -1.00
N ALA A 282 -9.68 -18.62 0.19
CA ALA A 282 -8.67 -18.21 1.16
C ALA A 282 -7.80 -19.40 1.60
N ILE A 283 -6.49 -19.21 1.60
CA ILE A 283 -5.49 -20.24 1.98
C ILE A 283 -5.47 -20.45 3.50
N TYR A 284 -5.72 -19.39 4.26
CA TYR A 284 -5.88 -19.41 5.71
C TYR A 284 -7.03 -18.51 6.16
N ASP A 285 -7.43 -18.66 7.42
CA ASP A 285 -8.50 -17.86 8.02
C ASP A 285 -8.05 -16.39 8.21
N ILE A 286 -8.52 -15.55 7.29
CA ILE A 286 -8.39 -14.09 7.29
C ILE A 286 -9.62 -13.38 7.89
N GLN A 287 -10.56 -14.13 8.46
CA GLN A 287 -11.87 -13.61 8.88
C GLN A 287 -11.85 -13.10 10.32
N ASN A 288 -11.02 -13.70 11.18
CA ASN A 288 -11.00 -13.41 12.61
C ASN A 288 -10.05 -12.24 12.98
N CYS A 289 -10.45 -11.04 12.57
CA CYS A 289 -10.06 -9.75 13.14
C CYS A 289 -11.30 -9.05 13.71
#